data_AF-A0A8J3SZP1-F1
#
_entry.id   AF-A0A8J3SZP1-F1
#
_cell.length_a   1.000
_cell.length_b   1.000
_cell.length_c   1.000
_cell.angle_alpha   90.00
_cell.angle_beta   90.00
_cell.angle_gamma   90.00
#
_symmetry.space_group_name_H-M   'P 1'
#
loop_
_entity.id
_entity.type
_entity.pdbx_description
1 polymer ?
#
loop_
_entity_poly.entity_id
_entity_poly.type
_entity_poly.pdbx_seq_one_letter_code
_entity_poly.pdbx_strand_id
1 'polypeptide(L)'
;MIALFVLTCALGQIISNTATVLIVVPIAVSAALEIGLSVEPIVMLIAAAGAASFPTPIATPADLMVMTPGGYRFGDHWRLGLPLMVLWLAVVVGADLGWLEGLITRRVPLERFTEALTARPDDIKVVLTLT
;
A
#
# COMPACT_ATOMS: atom_id res chain seq x y z
N MET A 1 -13.49 2.33 -1.00
CA MET A 1 -12.23 2.18 -0.25
C MET A 1 -12.09 0.79 0.37
N ILE A 2 -12.99 0.37 1.27
CA ILE A 2 -12.92 -0.95 1.93
C ILE A 2 -12.81 -2.11 0.92
N ALA A 3 -13.66 -2.12 -0.11
CA ALA A 3 -13.64 -3.16 -1.14
C ALA A 3 -12.29 -3.23 -1.88
N LEU A 4 -11.71 -2.08 -2.26
CA LEU A 4 -10.40 -2.02 -2.91
C LEU A 4 -9.29 -2.50 -1.97
N PHE A 5 -9.32 -2.11 -0.70
CA PHE A 5 -8.35 -2.56 0.29
C PHE A 5 -8.41 -4.07 0.46
N VAL A 6 -9.60 -4.63 0.71
CA VAL A 6 -9.80 -6.07 0.91
C VAL A 6 -9.37 -6.86 -0.33
N LEU A 7 -9.73 -6.40 -1.53
CA LEU A 7 -9.28 -7.00 -2.78
C LEU A 7 -7.75 -7.01 -2.88
N THR A 8 -7.11 -5.87 -2.60
CA THR A 8 -5.64 -5.72 -2.65
C THR A 8 -4.97 -6.64 -1.65
N CYS A 9 -5.41 -6.67 -0.39
CA CYS A 9 -4.82 -7.52 0.65
C CYS A 9 -5.00 -9.00 0.34
N ALA A 10 -6.17 -9.41 -0.17
CA ALA A 10 -6.45 -10.79 -0.53
C ALA A 10 -5.52 -11.28 -1.64
N LEU A 11 -5.31 -10.48 -2.68
CA LEU A 11 -4.36 -10.77 -3.75
C LEU A 11 -2.91 -10.81 -3.24
N GLY A 12 -2.56 -9.89 -2.34
CA GLY A 12 -1.22 -9.79 -1.74
C GLY A 12 -0.84 -10.95 -0.83
N GLN A 13 -1.76 -11.84 -0.44
CA GLN A 13 -1.41 -13.03 0.36
C GLN A 13 -0.70 -14.11 -0.44
N ILE A 14 -0.77 -14.05 -1.77
CA ILE A 14 -0.28 -15.10 -2.69
C ILE A 14 0.69 -14.51 -3.71
N ILE A 15 0.50 -13.24 -4.08
CA ILE A 15 1.30 -12.51 -5.06
C ILE A 15 2.20 -11.51 -4.33
N SER A 16 3.36 -11.19 -4.90
CA SER A 16 4.21 -10.13 -4.33
C SER A 16 3.46 -8.79 -4.22
N ASN A 17 3.74 -8.04 -3.15
CA ASN A 17 3.08 -6.77 -2.87
C ASN A 17 3.14 -5.81 -4.07
N THR A 18 4.32 -5.69 -4.69
CA THR A 18 4.53 -4.84 -5.86
C THR A 18 3.69 -5.27 -7.05
N ALA A 19 3.65 -6.57 -7.37
CA ALA A 19 2.85 -7.07 -8.49
C ALA A 19 1.35 -6.88 -8.24
N THR A 20 0.90 -7.10 -7.00
CA THR A 20 -0.49 -6.86 -6.60
C THR A 20 -0.89 -5.39 -6.80
N VAL A 21 -0.07 -4.45 -6.32
CA VAL A 21 -0.31 -3.01 -6.51
C VAL A 21 -0.36 -2.66 -7.99
N LEU A 22 0.58 -3.15 -8.80
CA LEU A 22 0.62 -2.90 -10.25
C LEU A 22 -0.64 -3.40 -10.99
N ILE A 23 -1.25 -4.50 -10.52
CA ILE A 23 -2.49 -5.04 -11.07
C ILE A 23 -3.70 -4.21 -10.65
N VAL A 24 -3.78 -3.80 -9.39
CA VAL A 24 -4.97 -3.13 -8.84
C VAL A 24 -5.02 -1.65 -9.22
N VAL A 25 -3.88 -0.95 -9.30
CA VAL A 25 -3.80 0.48 -9.62
C VAL A 25 -4.60 0.87 -10.89
N PRO A 26 -4.41 0.27 -12.07
CA PRO A 26 -5.13 0.70 -13.28
C PRO A 26 -6.66 0.54 -13.17
N ILE A 27 -7.11 -0.51 -12.47
CA ILE A 27 -8.54 -0.75 -12.22
C ILE A 27 -9.11 0.35 -11.33
N ALA A 28 -8.39 0.67 -10.25
CA ALA A 28 -8.82 1.67 -9.30
C ALA A 28 -8.74 3.10 -9.83
N VAL A 29 -7.74 3.41 -10.66
CA VAL A 29 -7.63 4.70 -11.37
C VAL A 29 -8.82 4.89 -12.29
N SER A 30 -9.16 3.88 -13.10
CA SER A 30 -10.31 3.94 -14.02
C SER A 30 -11.61 4.17 -13.25
N ALA A 31 -11.82 3.39 -12.16
CA ALA A 31 -12.99 3.55 -11.31
C ALA A 31 -13.06 4.92 -10.62
N ALA A 32 -11.93 5.47 -10.17
CA ALA A 32 -11.87 6.79 -9.54
C ALA A 32 -12.23 7.92 -10.51
N LEU A 33 -11.76 7.83 -11.76
CA LEU A 33 -12.08 8.79 -12.82
C LEU A 33 -13.57 8.79 -13.18
N GLU A 34 -14.21 7.62 -13.24
CA GLU A 34 -15.65 7.50 -13.54
C GLU A 34 -16.55 8.20 -12.51
N ILE A 35 -16.15 8.17 -11.23
CA ILE A 35 -16.91 8.76 -10.12
C ILE A 35 -16.40 10.15 -9.72
N GLY A 36 -15.44 10.71 -10.45
CA GLY A 36 -14.90 12.06 -10.22
C GLY A 36 -14.07 12.21 -8.94
N LEU A 37 -13.49 11.12 -8.42
CA LEU A 37 -12.58 11.17 -7.26
C LEU A 37 -11.14 11.45 -7.68
N SER A 38 -10.39 12.14 -6.82
CA SER A 38 -8.94 12.29 -7.00
C SER A 38 -8.26 10.92 -6.97
N VAL A 39 -7.42 10.65 -7.97
CA VAL A 39 -6.73 9.37 -8.16
C VAL A 39 -5.65 9.12 -7.10
N GLU A 40 -5.04 10.19 -6.61
CA GLU A 40 -3.87 10.12 -5.74
C GLU A 40 -4.10 9.46 -4.37
N PRO A 41 -5.12 9.87 -3.58
CA PRO A 41 -5.40 9.18 -2.33
C PRO A 41 -5.84 7.73 -2.57
N ILE A 42 -6.43 7.41 -3.74
CA ILE A 42 -6.75 6.03 -4.12
C ILE A 42 -5.48 5.21 -4.38
N VAL A 43 -4.49 5.77 -5.08
CA VAL A 43 -3.20 5.09 -5.28
C VAL A 43 -2.45 4.92 -3.95
N MET A 44 -2.51 5.91 -3.04
CA MET A 44 -1.93 5.79 -1.70
C MET A 44 -2.65 4.74 -0.84
N LEU A 45 -3.98 4.67 -0.94
CA LEU A 45 -4.77 3.61 -0.31
C LEU A 45 -4.31 2.22 -0.76
N ILE A 46 -4.11 2.03 -2.07
CA ILE A 46 -3.67 0.75 -2.63
C ILE A 46 -2.24 0.43 -2.21
N ALA A 47 -1.35 1.43 -2.17
CA ALA A 47 0.01 1.24 -1.68
C ALA A 47 0.02 0.82 -0.20
N ALA A 48 -0.83 1.42 0.64
CA ALA A 48 -0.99 1.04 2.04
C ALA A 48 -1.60 -0.37 2.19
N ALA A 49 -2.61 -0.71 1.38
CA ALA A 49 -3.22 -2.04 1.36
C ALA A 49 -2.24 -3.13 0.88
N GLY A 50 -1.41 -2.82 -0.12
CA GLY A 50 -0.38 -3.71 -0.63
C GLY A 50 0.75 -3.97 0.37
N ALA A 51 0.92 -3.13 1.39
CA ALA A 51 1.86 -3.37 2.47
C ALA A 51 1.31 -4.32 3.57
N ALA A 52 0.02 -4.67 3.52
CA ALA A 52 -0.69 -5.42 4.56
C ALA A 52 -0.51 -6.95 4.45
N SER A 53 0.74 -7.40 4.37
CA SER A 53 1.13 -8.78 4.10
C SER A 53 1.40 -9.56 5.38
N PHE A 54 0.41 -9.63 6.28
CA PHE A 54 0.58 -10.20 7.62
C PHE A 54 0.10 -11.65 7.80
N PRO A 55 -1.05 -12.06 7.22
CA PRO A 55 -1.63 -13.38 7.50
C PRO A 55 -0.85 -14.59 6.99
N THR A 56 -0.07 -14.46 5.91
CA THR A 56 0.68 -15.59 5.32
C THR A 56 2.18 -15.34 5.32
N PRO A 57 3.01 -16.34 5.68
CA PRO A 57 4.45 -16.19 5.65
C PRO A 57 5.01 -16.11 4.23
N ILE A 58 4.24 -16.50 3.21
CA ILE A 58 4.65 -16.48 1.79
C ILE A 58 4.55 -15.05 1.22
N ALA A 59 3.77 -14.17 1.85
CA ALA A 59 3.50 -12.84 1.31
C ALA A 59 4.76 -11.96 1.25
N THR A 60 5.70 -12.12 2.20
CA THR A 60 7.01 -11.47 2.10
C THR A 60 8.17 -12.44 2.36
N PRO A 61 9.32 -12.30 1.65
CA PRO A 61 10.50 -13.12 1.90
C PRO A 61 11.03 -13.02 3.34
N ALA A 62 10.84 -11.87 3.99
CA ALA A 62 11.27 -11.64 5.37
C ALA A 62 10.50 -12.54 6.36
N ASP A 63 9.19 -12.73 6.15
CA ASP A 63 8.37 -13.59 7.01
C ASP A 63 8.83 -15.06 6.92
N LEU A 64 9.19 -15.53 5.72
CA LEU A 64 9.80 -16.86 5.54
C LEU A 64 11.15 -17.00 6.26
N MET A 65 11.99 -15.95 6.22
CA MET A 65 13.31 -15.97 6.88
C MET A 65 13.20 -16.03 8.41
N VAL A 66 12.18 -15.40 9.00
CA VAL A 66 11.97 -15.38 10.45
C VAL A 66 11.19 -16.61 10.93
N MET A 67 10.38 -17.24 10.08
CA MET A 67 9.53 -18.37 10.46
C MET A 67 10.32 -19.50 11.15
N THR A 68 11.42 -19.95 10.53
CA THR A 68 12.22 -21.08 11.06
C THR A 68 13.01 -20.71 12.32
N PRO A 69 13.82 -19.64 12.34
CA PRO A 69 14.59 -19.26 13.54
C PRO A 69 13.71 -18.76 14.70
N GLY A 70 12.54 -18.18 14.40
CA GLY A 70 11.57 -17.73 15.39
C GLY A 70 10.68 -18.86 15.96
N GLY A 71 10.80 -20.08 15.45
CA GLY A 71 9.99 -21.22 15.88
C GLY A 71 8.51 -21.12 15.51
N TYR A 72 8.15 -20.25 14.56
CA TYR A 72 6.78 -20.07 14.10
C TYR A 72 6.36 -21.18 13.15
N ARG A 73 5.11 -21.62 13.26
CA ARG A 73 4.45 -22.44 12.25
C ARG A 73 3.65 -21.57 11.28
N PHE A 74 3.33 -22.13 10.11
CA PHE A 74 2.50 -21.45 9.11
C PHE A 74 1.17 -20.92 9.70
N GLY A 75 0.51 -21.73 10.53
CA GLY A 75 -0.76 -21.36 11.17
C GLY A 75 -0.64 -20.25 12.23
N ASP A 76 0.55 -19.99 12.77
CA ASP A 76 0.76 -18.93 13.76
C ASP A 76 0.67 -17.54 13.12
N HIS A 77 1.03 -17.42 11.84
CA HIS A 77 0.92 -16.19 11.05
C HIS A 77 -0.53 -15.75 10.87
N TRP A 78 -1.45 -16.71 10.67
CA TRP A 78 -2.88 -16.39 10.56
C TRP A 78 -3.44 -15.84 11.86
N ARG A 79 -3.01 -16.38 13.01
CA ARG A 79 -3.49 -15.98 14.33
C ARG A 79 -3.07 -14.57 14.72
N LEU A 80 -1.87 -14.15 14.35
CA LEU A 80 -1.34 -12.81 14.65
C LEU A 80 -1.61 -11.81 13.52
N GLY A 81 -1.52 -12.27 12.27
CA GLY A 81 -1.64 -11.47 11.08
C GLY A 81 -3.08 -11.04 10.77
N LEU A 82 -4.09 -11.86 11.04
CA LEU A 82 -5.49 -11.45 10.86
C LEU A 82 -5.89 -10.26 11.75
N PRO A 83 -5.65 -10.29 13.09
CA PRO A 83 -5.90 -9.13 13.95
C PRO A 83 -5.14 -7.88 13.47
N LEU A 84 -3.87 -8.04 13.07
CA LEU A 84 -3.05 -6.93 12.59
C LEU A 84 -3.57 -6.36 11.27
N MET A 85 -4.05 -7.22 10.36
CA MET A 85 -4.66 -6.80 9.09
C MET A 85 -5.96 -6.04 9.33
N VAL A 86 -6.80 -6.48 10.28
CA VAL A 86 -8.03 -5.77 10.65
C VAL A 86 -7.72 -4.43 11.29
N LEU A 87 -6.73 -4.36 12.17
CA LEU A 87 -6.26 -3.10 12.74
C LEU A 87 -5.75 -2.15 11.65
N TRP A 88 -4.96 -2.66 10.71
CA TRP A 88 -4.44 -1.89 9.59
C TRP A 88 -5.55 -1.37 8.67
N LEU A 89 -6.54 -2.23 8.35
CA LEU A 89 -7.74 -1.82 7.65
C LEU A 89 -8.46 -0.69 8.39
N ALA A 90 -8.65 -0.81 9.71
CA ALA A 90 -9.32 0.20 10.51
C ALA A 90 -8.56 1.53 10.50
N VAL A 91 -7.23 1.52 10.58
CA VAL A 91 -6.39 2.72 10.49
C VAL A 91 -6.51 3.36 9.10
N VAL A 92 -6.41 2.57 8.04
CA VAL A 92 -6.42 3.08 6.66
C VAL A 92 -7.81 3.55 6.21
N VAL A 93 -8.88 2.94 6.71
CA VAL A 93 -10.27 3.38 6.45
C VAL A 93 -10.65 4.56 7.34
N GLY A 94 -10.13 4.61 8.57
CA GLY A 94 -10.30 5.74 9.48
C GLY A 94 -9.51 6.96 9.06
N ALA A 95 -8.41 6.78 8.32
CA ALA A 95 -7.73 7.85 7.62
C ALA A 95 -8.65 8.38 6.50
N ASP A 96 -8.99 9.65 6.57
CA ASP A 96 -9.73 10.32 5.50
C ASP A 96 -8.87 10.44 4.23
N LEU A 97 -9.53 10.66 3.09
CA LEU A 97 -8.84 10.86 1.81
C LEU A 97 -7.88 12.06 1.86
N GLY A 98 -8.14 13.07 2.69
CA GLY A 98 -7.27 14.22 2.88
C GLY A 98 -5.97 13.86 3.61
N TRP A 99 -6.01 12.96 4.59
CA TRP A 99 -4.79 12.42 5.20
C TRP A 99 -3.94 11.64 4.18
N LEU A 100 -4.58 10.79 3.37
CA LEU A 100 -3.89 10.03 2.31
C LEU A 100 -3.30 10.93 1.23
N GLU A 101 -3.99 12.02 0.88
CA GLU A 101 -3.51 13.05 -0.03
C GLU A 101 -2.33 13.82 0.58
N GLY A 102 -2.42 14.15 1.88
CA GLY A 102 -1.36 14.84 2.63
C GLY A 102 -0.05 14.05 2.76
N LEU A 103 -0.06 12.74 2.49
CA LEU A 103 1.17 11.95 2.37
C LEU A 103 2.04 12.44 1.20
N ILE A 104 1.44 12.98 0.14
CA ILE A 104 2.15 13.54 -1.01
C ILE A 104 2.52 14.98 -0.71
N THR A 105 3.71 15.17 -0.13
CA THR A 105 4.19 16.48 0.32
C THR A 105 4.79 17.30 -0.81
N ARG A 106 5.32 16.63 -1.85
CA ARG A 106 6.02 17.33 -2.93
C ARG A 106 5.80 16.66 -4.28
N ARG A 107 5.57 17.49 -5.29
CA ARG A 107 5.38 17.11 -6.69
C ARG A 107 6.52 17.68 -7.51
N VAL A 108 7.17 16.84 -8.29
CA VAL A 108 8.31 17.23 -9.12
C VAL A 108 8.01 16.80 -10.56
N PRO A 109 8.10 17.70 -11.56
CA PRO A 109 7.93 17.31 -12.96
C PRO A 109 9.06 16.36 -13.37
N LEU A 110 8.77 15.42 -14.28
CA LEU A 110 9.72 14.39 -14.70
C LEU A 110 11.05 14.98 -15.21
N GLU A 111 11.01 16.14 -15.88
CA GLU A 111 12.20 16.85 -16.37
C GLU A 111 13.19 17.21 -15.25
N ARG A 112 12.70 17.37 -14.02
CA ARG A 112 13.47 17.77 -12.83
C ARG A 112 13.59 16.64 -11.81
N PHE A 113 13.54 15.37 -12.25
CA PHE A 113 13.55 14.20 -11.35
C PHE A 113 14.73 14.19 -10.36
N THR A 114 15.86 14.81 -10.70
CA THR A 114 17.02 14.94 -9.80
C THR A 114 16.69 15.68 -8.50
N GLU A 115 15.73 16.61 -8.53
CA GLU A 115 15.24 17.31 -7.34
C GLU A 115 14.38 16.42 -6.44
N ALA A 116 13.79 15.35 -6.97
CA ALA A 116 13.10 14.37 -6.15
C ALA A 116 14.07 13.50 -5.34
N LEU A 117 15.34 13.43 -5.74
CA LEU A 117 16.39 12.69 -5.02
C LEU A 117 17.00 13.48 -3.86
N THR A 118 16.78 14.80 -3.82
CA THR A 118 17.24 15.65 -2.70
C THR A 118 16.15 15.72 -1.63
N ALA A 119 16.40 15.08 -0.49
CA ALA A 119 15.46 15.06 0.64
C ALA A 119 15.33 16.44 1.29
N ARG A 120 14.09 16.86 1.58
CA ARG A 120 13.77 18.06 2.37
C ARG A 120 13.21 17.68 3.74
N PRO A 121 13.32 18.55 4.76
CA PRO A 121 12.87 18.23 6.12
C PRO A 121 11.39 17.84 6.23
N ASP A 122 10.54 18.40 5.38
CA ASP A 122 9.09 18.18 5.38
C ASP A 122 8.64 17.12 4.35
N ASP A 123 9.57 16.40 3.70
CA ASP A 123 9.21 15.39 2.70
C ASP A 123 8.72 14.09 3.38
N ILE A 124 7.45 13.74 3.15
CA ILE A 124 6.89 12.41 3.47
C ILE A 124 6.92 11.55 2.22
N LYS A 125 6.32 12.03 1.12
CA LYS A 125 6.32 11.33 -0.16
C LYS A 125 6.43 12.32 -1.31
N VAL A 126 7.45 12.10 -2.14
CA VAL A 126 7.70 12.89 -3.34
C VAL A 126 7.21 12.10 -4.55
N VAL A 127 6.39 12.74 -5.39
CA VAL A 127 5.82 12.11 -6.59
C VAL A 127 6.31 12.81 -7.84
N LEU A 128 6.70 12.01 -8.83
CA LEU A 128 7.03 12.48 -10.17
C LEU A 128 5.73 12.67 -10.97
N THR A 129 5.56 13.86 -11.54
CA THR A 129 4.42 14.18 -12.40
C THR A 129 4.84 14.10 -13.86
N LEU A 130 4.04 13.39 -14.65
CA LEU A 130 4.13 13.35 -16.11
C LEU A 130 3.26 14.49 -16.66
N THR A 131 3.75 15.72 -16.58
CA THR A 131 3.16 16.86 -17.29
C THR A 131 3.46 16.79 -18.78
#